data_AF-A0A1Q7UFQ9-F1
#
_entry.id   AF-A0A1Q7UFQ9-F1
#
_cell.length_a   1.000
_cell.length_b   1.000
_cell.length_c   1.000
_cell.angle_alpha   90.00
_cell.angle_beta   90.00
_cell.angle_gamma   90.00
#
_symmetry.space_group_name_H-M   'P 1'
#
loop_
_entity.id
_entity.type
_entity.pdbx_description
1 polymer ?
#
loop_
_entity_poly.entity_id
_entity_poly.type
_entity_poly.pdbx_seq_one_letter_code
_entity_poly.pdbx_strand_id
1 'polypeptide(L)'
;MRRVGVIAVVFAALVVAPPAGAGKLQVGRSTPGVVELMSLRAHAYALIQLPRGRRVPGATLVSRRLGVWRLPAAHAERIALGLHPLAVEADRAVKPQRAAAEPFAGFEWWRAAVGADRVVPPGPGKRVTVIDSGLDVGHPEFAGRPNTTLLDAQSTIGAEDEAHGTAVSSVAAAPENGIGLVGIYPQAVLAEWDTGPMYVSDVIQGIEHALDAGQSVINMSFGFDGYDRLLADELDVAFGSGSLVVAAAGNDYREGNARHSPAALPHVLTVAATDQQNHSSDFSNRSLAIDLAAPGENIPVAVPTWVSPSGYATADGTSFSAPLVAGAAAWVWTRRPELDVTQLFDLMRWSATDIGTPGFDEDSGWGLLNVPAALSRDAPAVDPGEPNDDVYEVVDGKLFRNAASPLTSPGHGSATLSARLDVTEDPEDVYRVWVPARNRVAIRVTVSGDADVELWNATTPSVLITGAVRRKHLLDGSGYDGDHPENVAFRNRTRRGTYVYLDVYLPEQGASSSSYRATITTAR
;
A
#
# COMPACT_ATOMS: atom_id res chain seq x y z
N MET A 1 49.81 -0.14 -5.60
CA MET A 1 50.23 -1.04 -4.49
C MET A 1 49.54 -0.59 -3.20
N ARG A 2 48.48 -1.30 -2.79
CA ARG A 2 48.22 -1.77 -1.41
C ARG A 2 46.83 -2.41 -1.39
N ARG A 3 46.84 -3.73 -1.18
CA ARG A 3 45.68 -4.58 -0.95
C ARG A 3 45.15 -4.28 0.46
N VAL A 4 43.83 -4.19 0.63
CA VAL A 4 43.18 -4.30 1.94
C VAL A 4 42.40 -5.60 1.93
N GLY A 5 42.74 -6.49 2.87
CA GLY A 5 42.23 -7.84 2.96
C GLY A 5 40.92 -7.92 3.72
N VAL A 6 40.02 -8.75 3.21
CA VAL A 6 38.81 -9.20 3.91
C VAL A 6 39.20 -10.32 4.88
N ILE A 7 38.85 -10.15 6.16
CA ILE A 7 39.01 -11.18 7.18
C ILE A 7 37.80 -12.10 7.11
N ALA A 8 38.00 -13.35 6.66
CA ALA A 8 37.02 -14.41 6.75
C ALA A 8 37.08 -15.05 8.15
N VAL A 9 35.97 -14.99 8.90
CA VAL A 9 35.80 -15.73 10.15
C VAL A 9 35.09 -17.04 9.85
N VAL A 10 35.81 -18.16 9.99
CA VAL A 10 35.27 -19.52 9.86
C VAL A 10 34.69 -19.94 11.21
N PHE A 11 33.38 -20.18 11.29
CA PHE A 11 32.76 -20.89 12.41
C PHE A 11 32.53 -22.35 12.05
N ALA A 12 33.18 -23.25 12.79
CA ALA A 12 32.96 -24.69 12.71
C ALA A 12 31.69 -25.07 13.47
N ALA A 13 30.67 -25.58 12.78
CA ALA A 13 29.46 -26.11 13.40
C ALA A 13 29.67 -27.58 13.80
N LEU A 14 29.50 -27.88 15.09
CA LEU A 14 29.51 -29.22 15.64
C LEU A 14 28.20 -29.93 15.25
N VAL A 15 28.28 -30.99 14.44
CA VAL A 15 27.14 -31.84 14.09
C VAL A 15 26.82 -32.75 15.27
N VAL A 16 25.66 -32.56 15.91
CA VAL A 16 25.10 -33.50 16.89
C VAL A 16 24.05 -34.36 16.16
N ALA A 17 24.31 -35.66 16.04
CA ALA A 17 23.38 -36.62 15.47
C ALA A 17 22.18 -36.87 16.42
N PRO A 18 20.95 -37.08 15.89
CA PRO A 18 19.78 -37.36 16.72
C PRO A 18 19.81 -38.82 17.25
N PRO A 19 19.30 -39.08 18.47
CA PRO A 19 19.23 -40.44 19.01
C PRO A 19 18.12 -41.25 18.33
N ALA A 20 18.45 -42.49 17.97
CA ALA A 20 17.53 -43.48 17.45
C ALA A 20 16.58 -43.99 18.56
N GLY A 21 15.27 -44.03 18.28
CA GLY A 21 14.32 -44.65 19.20
C GLY A 21 12.84 -44.41 18.91
N ALA A 22 12.33 -44.83 17.74
CA ALA A 22 10.88 -44.90 17.52
C ALA A 22 10.32 -46.23 18.06
N GLY A 23 9.86 -46.23 19.31
CA GLY A 23 9.08 -47.33 19.88
C GLY A 23 7.67 -47.37 19.28
N LYS A 24 7.21 -48.54 18.82
CA LYS A 24 5.84 -48.76 18.31
C LYS A 24 4.82 -48.57 19.44
N LEU A 25 3.92 -47.59 19.31
CA LEU A 25 2.74 -47.43 20.17
C LEU A 25 1.70 -48.52 19.87
N GLN A 26 1.50 -49.45 20.81
CA GLN A 26 0.31 -50.31 20.82
C GLN A 26 -0.87 -49.54 21.44
N VAL A 27 -1.93 -49.30 20.66
CA VAL A 27 -3.18 -48.73 21.16
C VAL A 27 -4.12 -49.88 21.53
N GLY A 28 -4.06 -50.32 22.78
CA GLY A 28 -5.08 -51.18 23.38
C GLY A 28 -6.21 -50.32 23.96
N ARG A 29 -7.47 -50.60 23.63
CA ARG A 29 -8.64 -50.04 24.33
C ARG A 29 -8.78 -50.72 25.70
N SER A 30 -8.06 -50.25 26.69
CA SER A 30 -8.25 -50.66 28.09
C SER A 30 -9.32 -49.79 28.75
N THR A 31 -10.18 -50.41 29.56
CA THR A 31 -11.03 -49.70 30.53
C THR A 31 -10.12 -48.87 31.44
N PRO A 32 -10.45 -47.59 31.74
CA PRO A 32 -9.56 -46.74 32.52
C PRO A 32 -9.26 -47.35 33.90
N GLY A 33 -7.97 -47.43 34.23
CA GLY A 33 -7.53 -47.91 35.55
C GLY A 33 -7.82 -46.89 36.65
N VAL A 34 -7.84 -47.34 37.92
CA VAL A 34 -8.04 -46.44 39.09
C VAL A 34 -7.02 -45.29 39.12
N VAL A 35 -5.78 -45.55 38.72
CA VAL A 35 -4.70 -44.54 38.65
C VAL A 35 -5.00 -43.46 37.60
N GLU A 36 -5.56 -43.87 36.46
CA GLU A 36 -5.90 -42.96 35.36
C GLU A 36 -7.06 -42.05 35.75
N LEU A 37 -8.06 -42.59 36.46
CA LEU A 37 -9.16 -41.81 37.04
C LEU A 37 -8.69 -40.83 38.14
N MET A 38 -7.73 -41.23 38.98
CA MET A 38 -7.15 -40.34 40.00
C MET A 38 -6.39 -39.16 39.37
N SER A 39 -5.73 -39.37 38.22
CA SER A 39 -4.99 -38.32 37.51
C SER A 39 -5.86 -37.17 36.98
N LEU A 40 -7.17 -37.41 36.81
CA LEU A 40 -8.13 -36.40 36.35
C LEU A 40 -8.25 -35.25 37.35
N ARG A 41 -8.06 -35.50 38.65
CA ARG A 41 -8.21 -34.48 39.72
C ARG A 41 -7.24 -33.31 39.57
N ALA A 42 -6.16 -33.46 38.80
CA ALA A 42 -5.22 -32.39 38.47
C ALA A 42 -5.74 -31.40 37.41
N HIS A 43 -6.92 -31.64 36.83
CA HIS A 43 -7.48 -30.86 35.74
C HIS A 43 -8.82 -30.24 36.13
N ALA A 44 -9.20 -29.14 35.48
CA ALA A 44 -10.49 -28.50 35.74
C ALA A 44 -11.66 -29.35 35.22
N TYR A 45 -11.48 -30.02 34.09
CA TYR A 45 -12.52 -30.80 33.41
C TYR A 45 -11.97 -32.15 32.93
N ALA A 46 -12.88 -33.10 32.72
CA ALA A 46 -12.61 -34.38 32.09
C ALA A 46 -13.55 -34.58 30.91
N LEU A 47 -13.11 -35.39 29.96
CA LEU A 47 -13.93 -35.92 28.87
C LEU A 47 -14.26 -37.38 29.16
N ILE A 48 -15.53 -37.74 28.98
CA ILE A 48 -16.03 -39.11 29.10
C ILE A 48 -16.69 -39.51 27.79
N GLN A 49 -16.26 -40.62 27.23
CA GLN A 49 -16.90 -41.23 26.07
C GLN A 49 -17.83 -42.37 26.47
N LEU A 50 -19.10 -42.30 26.05
CA LEU A 50 -20.08 -43.37 26.22
C LEU A 50 -20.61 -43.87 24.87
N PRO A 51 -21.17 -45.09 24.82
CA PRO A 51 -21.95 -45.53 23.66
C PRO A 51 -23.03 -44.52 23.30
N ARG A 52 -23.27 -44.36 22.00
CA ARG A 52 -24.24 -43.38 21.47
C ARG A 52 -25.62 -43.53 22.12
N GLY A 53 -26.25 -42.41 22.44
CA GLY A 53 -27.59 -42.36 23.04
C GLY A 53 -27.64 -42.35 24.57
N ARG A 54 -26.51 -42.52 25.26
CA ARG A 54 -26.41 -42.39 26.72
C ARG A 54 -26.30 -40.92 27.14
N ARG A 55 -26.86 -40.58 28.30
CA ARG A 55 -26.75 -39.24 28.92
C ARG A 55 -25.84 -39.31 30.15
N VAL A 56 -25.09 -38.24 30.38
CA VAL A 56 -24.28 -38.06 31.59
C VAL A 56 -24.87 -36.92 32.40
N PRO A 57 -25.47 -37.18 33.58
CA PRO A 57 -26.02 -36.13 34.43
C PRO A 57 -24.94 -35.09 34.82
N GLY A 58 -25.27 -33.81 34.69
CA GLY A 58 -24.35 -32.72 35.05
C GLY A 58 -23.17 -32.50 34.09
N ALA A 59 -23.18 -33.13 32.91
CA ALA A 59 -22.16 -32.98 31.89
C ALA A 59 -22.69 -32.26 30.63
N THR A 60 -21.80 -31.57 29.94
CA THR A 60 -22.04 -30.90 28.66
C THR A 60 -21.68 -31.85 27.52
N LEU A 61 -22.58 -32.06 26.55
CA LEU A 61 -22.26 -32.86 25.36
C LEU A 61 -21.24 -32.12 24.48
N VAL A 62 -20.07 -32.71 24.25
CA VAL A 62 -19.01 -32.16 23.40
C VAL A 62 -19.09 -32.72 21.98
N SER A 63 -19.31 -34.02 21.84
CA SER A 63 -19.45 -34.67 20.54
C SER A 63 -20.59 -35.67 20.54
N ARG A 64 -21.69 -35.31 19.85
CA ARG A 64 -22.82 -36.21 19.63
C ARG A 64 -22.44 -37.45 18.81
N ARG A 65 -21.53 -37.30 17.84
CA ARG A 65 -21.10 -38.40 16.95
C ARG A 65 -20.27 -39.46 17.67
N LEU A 66 -19.45 -39.02 18.62
CA LEU A 66 -18.55 -39.88 19.38
C LEU A 66 -19.10 -40.26 20.75
N GLY A 67 -20.17 -39.61 21.21
CA GLY A 67 -20.73 -39.81 22.54
C GLY A 67 -19.84 -39.22 23.64
N VAL A 68 -19.15 -38.11 23.36
CA VAL A 68 -18.20 -37.47 24.29
C VAL A 68 -18.88 -36.37 25.07
N TRP A 69 -18.72 -36.41 26.39
CA TRP A 69 -19.27 -35.49 27.36
C TRP A 69 -18.15 -34.86 28.17
N ARG A 70 -18.28 -33.57 28.49
CA ARG A 70 -17.38 -32.83 29.37
C ARG A 70 -18.05 -32.58 30.71
N LEU A 71 -17.31 -32.78 31.79
CA LEU A 71 -17.77 -32.50 33.14
C LEU A 71 -16.62 -32.05 34.04
N PRO A 72 -16.89 -31.38 35.16
CA PRO A 72 -15.84 -31.01 36.11
C PRO A 72 -15.10 -32.27 36.59
N ALA A 73 -13.76 -32.25 36.56
CA ALA A 73 -12.96 -33.46 36.79
C ALA A 73 -13.18 -34.05 38.20
N ALA A 74 -13.49 -33.20 39.18
CA ALA A 74 -13.85 -33.61 40.55
C ALA A 74 -15.07 -34.56 40.61
N HIS A 75 -15.94 -34.55 39.60
CA HIS A 75 -17.11 -35.42 39.51
C HIS A 75 -16.91 -36.61 38.56
N ALA A 76 -15.86 -36.57 37.73
CA ALA A 76 -15.63 -37.54 36.66
C ALA A 76 -15.31 -38.93 37.17
N GLU A 77 -14.52 -39.06 38.24
CA GLU A 77 -14.17 -40.36 38.85
C GLU A 77 -15.41 -41.12 39.33
N ARG A 78 -16.29 -40.46 40.10
CA ARG A 78 -17.52 -41.06 40.64
C ARG A 78 -18.50 -41.45 39.54
N ILE A 79 -18.65 -40.60 38.52
CA ILE A 79 -19.56 -40.81 37.40
C ILE A 79 -19.04 -41.91 36.46
N ALA A 80 -17.73 -41.95 36.21
CA ALA A 80 -17.11 -42.98 35.37
C ALA A 80 -17.24 -44.38 35.96
N LEU A 81 -17.06 -44.54 37.29
CA LEU A 81 -17.19 -45.84 37.96
C LEU A 81 -18.60 -46.45 37.82
N GLY A 82 -19.65 -45.61 37.73
CA GLY A 82 -21.03 -46.07 37.58
C GLY A 82 -21.52 -46.24 36.14
N LEU A 83 -20.83 -45.66 35.15
CA LEU A 83 -21.30 -45.61 33.75
C LEU A 83 -20.54 -46.54 32.79
N HIS A 84 -19.43 -47.14 33.23
CA HIS A 84 -18.56 -47.99 32.41
C HIS A 84 -18.21 -47.36 31.05
N PRO A 85 -17.54 -46.20 31.04
CA PRO A 85 -17.22 -45.46 29.83
C PRO A 85 -16.23 -46.18 28.93
N LEU A 86 -16.33 -45.90 27.63
CA LEU A 86 -15.40 -46.39 26.60
C LEU A 86 -14.02 -45.74 26.74
N ALA A 87 -13.99 -44.49 27.20
CA ALA A 87 -12.78 -43.73 27.49
C ALA A 87 -13.09 -42.65 28.54
N VAL A 88 -12.09 -42.35 29.38
CA VAL A 88 -12.10 -41.17 30.25
C VAL A 88 -10.73 -40.54 30.19
N GLU A 89 -10.68 -39.25 29.90
CA GLU A 89 -9.43 -38.51 29.82
C GLU A 89 -9.59 -37.11 30.41
N ALA A 90 -8.48 -36.46 30.72
CA ALA A 90 -8.49 -35.06 31.13
C ALA A 90 -8.84 -34.18 29.93
N ASP A 91 -9.69 -33.18 30.14
CA ASP A 91 -9.95 -32.14 29.14
C ASP A 91 -8.79 -31.13 29.21
N ARG A 92 -7.79 -31.36 28.37
CA ARG A 92 -6.54 -30.61 28.37
C ARG A 92 -6.72 -29.32 27.58
N ALA A 93 -6.19 -28.23 28.13
CA ALA A 93 -6.08 -26.98 27.38
C ALA A 93 -5.17 -27.20 26.16
N VAL A 94 -5.71 -26.99 24.97
CA VAL A 94 -4.91 -26.87 23.74
C VAL A 94 -4.37 -25.45 23.71
N LYS A 95 -3.04 -25.29 23.81
CA LYS A 95 -2.38 -24.01 23.57
C LYS A 95 -2.09 -23.90 22.07
N PRO A 96 -2.37 -22.78 21.39
CA PRO A 96 -1.84 -22.56 20.05
C PRO A 96 -0.32 -22.65 20.12
N GLN A 97 0.27 -23.45 19.22
CA GLN A 97 1.71 -23.41 18.99
C GLN A 97 1.99 -22.01 18.41
N ARG A 98 2.61 -21.13 19.21
CA ARG A 98 3.28 -19.95 18.65
C ARG A 98 4.33 -20.47 17.67
N ALA A 99 4.42 -19.87 16.50
CA ALA A 99 5.57 -20.02 15.62
C ALA A 99 6.86 -19.82 16.45
N ALA A 100 7.94 -20.47 16.04
CA ALA A 100 9.26 -20.11 16.55
C ALA A 100 9.43 -18.59 16.40
N ALA A 101 10.15 -17.96 17.35
CA ALA A 101 10.48 -16.54 17.18
C ALA A 101 11.22 -16.38 15.84
N GLU A 102 10.83 -15.38 15.05
CA GLU A 102 11.46 -15.09 13.77
C GLU A 102 12.97 -14.90 14.00
N PRO A 103 13.86 -15.56 13.23
CA PRO A 103 15.30 -15.45 13.42
C PRO A 103 15.82 -14.01 13.35
N PHE A 104 15.16 -13.13 12.59
CA PHE A 104 15.46 -11.70 12.54
C PHE A 104 14.58 -10.84 13.46
N ALA A 105 13.71 -11.42 14.30
CA ALA A 105 12.99 -10.67 15.33
C ALA A 105 13.98 -9.91 16.23
N GLY A 106 13.91 -8.57 16.19
CA GLY A 106 14.85 -7.66 16.87
C GLY A 106 15.85 -6.96 15.95
N PHE A 107 16.02 -7.41 14.72
CA PHE A 107 16.72 -6.69 13.64
C PHE A 107 15.74 -5.93 12.72
N GLU A 108 14.45 -6.23 12.82
CA GLU A 108 13.32 -5.55 12.14
C GLU A 108 12.97 -4.19 12.74
N TRP A 109 13.98 -3.37 13.02
CA TRP A 109 13.80 -2.06 13.65
C TRP A 109 12.81 -1.18 12.87
N TRP A 110 12.75 -1.36 11.54
CA TRP A 110 11.86 -0.61 10.64
C TRP A 110 10.39 -0.73 11.02
N ARG A 111 9.93 -1.91 11.47
CA ARG A 111 8.53 -2.12 11.89
C ARG A 111 8.19 -1.34 13.15
N ALA A 112 9.14 -1.28 14.09
CA ALA A 112 8.97 -0.51 15.31
C ALA A 112 9.07 1.01 15.06
N ALA A 113 9.95 1.44 14.15
CA ALA A 113 10.13 2.84 13.77
C ALA A 113 8.82 3.46 13.24
N VAL A 114 8.09 2.72 12.40
CA VAL A 114 6.82 3.17 11.81
C VAL A 114 5.58 2.78 12.63
N GLY A 115 5.80 2.21 13.83
CA GLY A 115 4.75 1.81 14.78
C GLY A 115 3.91 0.61 14.36
N ALA A 116 4.31 -0.15 13.34
CA ALA A 116 3.60 -1.33 12.87
C ALA A 116 3.55 -2.46 13.90
N ASP A 117 4.53 -2.54 14.81
CA ASP A 117 4.57 -3.49 15.92
C ASP A 117 3.50 -3.23 17.01
N ARG A 118 2.88 -2.04 17.00
CA ARG A 118 1.85 -1.63 17.96
C ARG A 118 0.43 -1.90 17.47
N VAL A 119 0.27 -2.32 16.22
CA VAL A 119 -1.02 -2.57 15.58
C VAL A 119 -1.03 -3.95 14.94
N VAL A 120 -2.19 -4.62 15.00
CA VAL A 120 -2.33 -5.95 14.41
C VAL A 120 -2.66 -5.80 12.92
N PRO A 121 -1.93 -6.43 11.99
CA PRO A 121 -2.27 -6.39 10.57
C PRO A 121 -3.64 -7.05 10.32
N PRO A 122 -4.47 -6.56 9.38
CA PRO A 122 -5.67 -7.24 8.94
C PRO A 122 -5.34 -8.61 8.33
N GLY A 123 -6.37 -9.43 8.13
CA GLY A 123 -6.28 -10.56 7.21
C GLY A 123 -6.13 -10.11 5.76
N PRO A 124 -6.02 -11.05 4.81
CA PRO A 124 -5.87 -10.72 3.39
C PRO A 124 -6.97 -9.77 2.91
N GLY A 125 -6.59 -8.77 2.13
CA GLY A 125 -7.50 -7.74 1.65
C GLY A 125 -7.01 -7.05 0.38
N LYS A 126 -6.78 -5.73 0.46
CA LYS A 126 -6.23 -4.95 -0.65
C LYS A 126 -4.86 -5.49 -1.05
N ARG A 127 -4.62 -5.53 -2.35
CA ARG A 127 -3.42 -6.12 -2.94
C ARG A 127 -2.25 -5.15 -2.92
N VAL A 128 -1.06 -5.68 -2.74
CA VAL A 128 0.21 -5.04 -3.11
C VAL A 128 0.70 -5.72 -4.39
N THR A 129 0.90 -4.95 -5.46
CA THR A 129 1.52 -5.44 -6.70
C THR A 129 2.93 -4.90 -6.76
N VAL A 130 3.92 -5.78 -6.82
CA VAL A 130 5.33 -5.41 -6.97
C VAL A 130 5.71 -5.59 -8.44
N ILE A 131 6.16 -4.50 -9.05
CA ILE A 131 6.75 -4.49 -10.39
C ILE A 131 8.26 -4.34 -10.15
N ASP A 132 9.02 -5.40 -10.40
CA ASP A 132 10.47 -5.43 -10.11
C ASP A 132 11.15 -6.50 -10.98
N SER A 133 12.28 -7.03 -10.55
CA SER A 133 13.07 -8.09 -11.17
C SER A 133 12.60 -9.51 -10.83
N GLY A 134 11.36 -9.63 -10.33
CA GLY A 134 10.70 -10.89 -10.03
C GLY A 134 10.95 -11.46 -8.63
N LEU A 135 10.16 -12.49 -8.31
CA LEU A 135 10.10 -13.14 -6.99
C LEU A 135 10.56 -14.61 -7.04
N ASP A 136 11.56 -14.95 -6.24
CA ASP A 136 11.97 -16.34 -5.99
C ASP A 136 10.94 -17.00 -5.07
N VAL A 137 9.87 -17.53 -5.65
CA VAL A 137 8.83 -18.28 -4.93
C VAL A 137 9.34 -19.62 -4.36
N GLY A 138 10.54 -20.05 -4.73
CA GLY A 138 11.24 -21.19 -4.14
C GLY A 138 11.99 -20.84 -2.85
N HIS A 139 12.22 -19.56 -2.59
CA HIS A 139 12.88 -19.08 -1.39
C HIS A 139 12.12 -19.54 -0.12
N PRO A 140 12.79 -20.03 0.94
CA PRO A 140 12.10 -20.52 2.15
C PRO A 140 11.10 -19.54 2.78
N GLU A 141 11.35 -18.24 2.66
CA GLU A 141 10.42 -17.18 3.12
C GLU A 141 9.08 -17.16 2.36
N PHE A 142 9.13 -17.47 1.05
CA PHE A 142 8.00 -17.37 0.12
C PHE A 142 7.42 -18.73 -0.29
N ALA A 143 8.15 -19.81 -0.04
CA ALA A 143 7.76 -21.15 -0.43
C ALA A 143 6.42 -21.54 0.21
N GLY A 144 5.38 -21.61 -0.63
CA GLY A 144 4.01 -21.93 -0.18
C GLY A 144 3.29 -20.79 0.52
N ARG A 145 3.79 -19.55 0.41
CA ARG A 145 3.07 -18.35 0.90
C ARG A 145 1.68 -18.29 0.26
N PRO A 146 0.60 -18.19 1.06
CA PRO A 146 -0.75 -18.05 0.52
C PRO A 146 -0.96 -16.65 -0.08
N ASN A 147 -1.95 -16.50 -0.97
CA ASN A 147 -2.34 -15.22 -1.56
C ASN A 147 -1.20 -14.51 -2.31
N THR A 148 -0.37 -15.28 -3.02
CA THR A 148 0.60 -14.76 -3.98
C THR A 148 0.11 -15.07 -5.40
N THR A 149 0.04 -14.06 -6.26
CA THR A 149 -0.32 -14.17 -7.67
C THR A 149 0.85 -13.73 -8.53
N LEU A 150 1.39 -14.62 -9.35
CA LEU A 150 2.39 -14.25 -10.36
C LEU A 150 1.63 -13.77 -11.60
N LEU A 151 1.86 -12.52 -12.01
CA LEU A 151 1.20 -11.90 -13.17
C LEU A 151 1.85 -12.35 -14.48
N ASP A 152 3.08 -12.84 -14.42
CA ASP A 152 3.85 -13.42 -15.51
C ASP A 152 4.83 -14.51 -15.02
N ALA A 153 5.73 -14.95 -15.91
CA ALA A 153 6.70 -15.98 -15.60
C ALA A 153 7.96 -15.37 -14.96
N GLN A 154 8.29 -15.82 -13.75
CA GLN A 154 9.40 -15.29 -12.97
C GLN A 154 10.75 -15.92 -13.36
N SER A 155 11.78 -15.09 -13.53
CA SER A 155 13.16 -15.47 -13.84
C SER A 155 14.14 -14.92 -12.80
N THR A 156 14.37 -15.67 -11.73
CA THR A 156 15.22 -15.25 -10.60
C THR A 156 16.58 -15.97 -10.56
N ILE A 157 17.17 -16.26 -11.71
CA ILE A 157 18.40 -17.07 -11.83
C ILE A 157 19.37 -16.45 -12.85
N GLY A 158 20.49 -15.92 -12.37
CA GLY A 158 21.70 -15.76 -13.18
C GLY A 158 22.30 -14.36 -13.30
N ALA A 159 21.64 -13.31 -12.82
CA ALA A 159 22.23 -11.97 -12.71
C ALA A 159 21.96 -11.34 -11.32
N GLU A 160 22.91 -10.57 -10.77
CA GLU A 160 22.76 -9.94 -9.43
C GLU A 160 21.51 -9.05 -9.33
N ASP A 161 21.10 -8.41 -10.42
CA ASP A 161 19.91 -7.55 -10.48
C ASP A 161 18.60 -8.35 -10.35
N GLU A 162 18.59 -9.65 -10.69
CA GLU A 162 17.43 -10.55 -10.54
C GLU A 162 17.17 -10.99 -9.08
N ALA A 163 17.98 -10.50 -8.14
CA ALA A 163 17.77 -10.70 -6.71
C ALA A 163 16.87 -9.64 -6.06
N HIS A 164 16.71 -8.49 -6.71
CA HIS A 164 16.16 -7.28 -6.11
C HIS A 164 14.67 -7.41 -5.79
N GLY A 165 13.87 -8.02 -6.68
CA GLY A 165 12.42 -8.16 -6.50
C GLY A 165 12.06 -9.04 -5.32
N THR A 166 12.82 -10.11 -5.08
CA THR A 166 12.67 -10.95 -3.88
C THR A 166 12.94 -10.15 -2.60
N ALA A 167 13.94 -9.28 -2.61
CA ALA A 167 14.26 -8.40 -1.49
C ALA A 167 13.13 -7.39 -1.23
N VAL A 168 12.67 -6.69 -2.29
CA VAL A 168 11.56 -5.73 -2.23
C VAL A 168 10.27 -6.38 -1.72
N SER A 169 9.88 -7.52 -2.29
CA SER A 169 8.69 -8.27 -1.89
C SER A 169 8.78 -8.77 -0.45
N SER A 170 9.99 -9.03 0.08
CA SER A 170 10.16 -9.44 1.48
C SER A 170 9.83 -8.33 2.46
N VAL A 171 10.23 -7.10 2.12
CA VAL A 171 9.94 -5.91 2.93
C VAL A 171 8.45 -5.59 2.94
N ALA A 172 7.78 -5.73 1.80
CA ALA A 172 6.33 -5.50 1.71
C ALA A 172 5.52 -6.58 2.42
N ALA A 173 5.85 -7.87 2.20
CA ALA A 173 4.87 -8.94 2.35
C ALA A 173 5.42 -10.30 2.81
N ALA A 174 6.65 -10.38 3.32
CA ALA A 174 7.15 -11.62 3.93
C ALA A 174 6.20 -12.08 5.06
N PRO A 175 5.77 -13.36 5.06
CA PRO A 175 4.76 -13.85 5.99
C PRO A 175 5.34 -14.07 7.40
N GLU A 176 4.49 -13.98 8.43
CA GLU A 176 4.88 -14.38 9.79
C GLU A 176 4.77 -15.91 9.89
N ASN A 177 5.87 -16.62 9.61
CA ASN A 177 5.95 -18.08 9.43
C ASN A 177 6.98 -18.75 10.36
N GLY A 178 7.75 -17.98 11.15
CA GLY A 178 8.86 -18.45 11.99
C GLY A 178 10.19 -18.64 11.25
N ILE A 179 10.33 -18.08 10.05
CA ILE A 179 11.50 -18.11 9.17
C ILE A 179 11.88 -16.67 8.84
N GLY A 180 13.19 -16.39 8.85
CA GLY A 180 13.72 -15.12 8.35
C GLY A 180 13.07 -13.88 8.99
N LEU A 181 12.42 -13.08 8.13
CA LEU A 181 11.88 -11.75 8.44
C LEU A 181 10.38 -11.64 8.16
N VAL A 182 9.78 -10.62 8.76
CA VAL A 182 8.36 -10.28 8.60
C VAL A 182 8.23 -8.98 7.83
N GLY A 183 7.46 -9.01 6.75
CA GLY A 183 7.15 -7.83 5.95
C GLY A 183 6.25 -6.85 6.71
N ILE A 184 6.09 -5.64 6.18
CA ILE A 184 5.22 -4.64 6.81
C ILE A 184 3.75 -5.10 6.83
N TYR A 185 3.30 -5.83 5.82
CA TYR A 185 1.97 -6.43 5.75
C TYR A 185 2.05 -7.94 5.45
N PRO A 186 2.29 -8.77 6.48
CA PRO A 186 2.58 -10.20 6.29
C PRO A 186 1.44 -11.01 5.67
N GLN A 187 0.22 -10.52 5.80
CA GLN A 187 -1.00 -11.14 5.27
C GLN A 187 -1.47 -10.52 3.95
N ALA A 188 -0.66 -9.66 3.31
CA ALA A 188 -1.01 -9.00 2.06
C ALA A 188 -1.43 -10.01 0.98
N VAL A 189 -2.38 -9.63 0.13
CA VAL A 189 -2.53 -10.27 -1.18
C VAL A 189 -1.38 -9.71 -2.02
N LEU A 190 -0.39 -10.53 -2.34
CA LEU A 190 0.79 -10.13 -3.10
C LEU A 190 0.58 -10.49 -4.57
N ALA A 191 0.86 -9.56 -5.47
CA ALA A 191 1.07 -9.88 -6.87
C ALA A 191 2.47 -9.44 -7.30
N GLU A 192 3.04 -10.16 -8.26
CA GLU A 192 4.39 -9.89 -8.76
C GLU A 192 4.36 -9.84 -10.28
N TRP A 193 5.04 -8.85 -10.84
CA TRP A 193 5.38 -8.75 -12.26
C TRP A 193 6.90 -8.67 -12.41
N ASP A 194 7.46 -9.61 -13.16
CA ASP A 194 8.87 -9.62 -13.50
C ASP A 194 9.12 -8.75 -14.76
N THR A 195 9.87 -7.68 -14.59
CA THR A 195 10.21 -6.74 -15.67
C THR A 195 11.34 -7.24 -16.57
N GLY A 196 11.98 -8.36 -16.26
CA GLY A 196 13.16 -8.86 -16.96
C GLY A 196 14.25 -7.79 -17.04
N PRO A 197 14.62 -7.30 -18.24
CA PRO A 197 15.63 -6.24 -18.40
C PRO A 197 15.17 -4.83 -17.97
N MET A 198 13.91 -4.67 -17.54
CA MET A 198 13.35 -3.43 -16.99
C MET A 198 13.35 -2.24 -17.98
N TYR A 199 12.88 -2.45 -19.22
CA TYR A 199 12.55 -1.32 -20.09
C TYR A 199 11.25 -0.65 -19.67
N VAL A 200 11.07 0.62 -20.05
CA VAL A 200 9.80 1.35 -19.84
C VAL A 200 8.59 0.57 -20.38
N SER A 201 8.74 -0.14 -21.50
CA SER A 201 7.68 -1.00 -22.04
C SER A 201 7.33 -2.16 -21.12
N ASP A 202 8.29 -2.70 -20.38
CA ASP A 202 8.08 -3.80 -19.43
C ASP A 202 7.39 -3.29 -18.16
N VAL A 203 7.72 -2.06 -17.74
CA VAL A 203 7.05 -1.36 -16.64
C VAL A 203 5.59 -1.05 -16.99
N ILE A 204 5.33 -0.47 -18.18
CA ILE A 204 3.96 -0.18 -18.65
C ILE A 204 3.13 -1.46 -18.71
N GLN A 205 3.66 -2.55 -19.27
CA GLN A 205 2.98 -3.85 -19.25
C GLN A 205 2.70 -4.34 -17.82
N GLY A 206 3.64 -4.15 -16.89
CA GLY A 206 3.43 -4.47 -15.48
C GLY A 206 2.28 -3.69 -14.85
N ILE A 207 2.14 -2.40 -15.18
CA ILE A 207 1.02 -1.57 -14.73
C ILE A 207 -0.29 -2.07 -15.33
N GLU A 208 -0.34 -2.32 -16.65
CA GLU A 208 -1.53 -2.86 -17.32
C GLU A 208 -1.98 -4.18 -16.66
N HIS A 209 -1.06 -5.12 -16.42
CA HIS A 209 -1.34 -6.39 -15.76
C HIS A 209 -1.78 -6.22 -14.30
N ALA A 210 -1.24 -5.23 -13.59
CA ALA A 210 -1.68 -4.89 -12.24
C ALA A 210 -3.14 -4.41 -12.25
N LEU A 211 -3.51 -3.54 -13.20
CA LEU A 211 -4.86 -3.00 -13.36
C LEU A 211 -5.87 -4.08 -13.79
N ASP A 212 -5.49 -4.95 -14.73
CA ASP A 212 -6.30 -6.09 -15.17
C ASP A 212 -6.60 -7.06 -14.01
N ALA A 213 -5.64 -7.22 -13.12
CA ALA A 213 -5.81 -8.05 -11.94
C ALA A 213 -6.66 -7.35 -10.85
N GLY A 214 -6.98 -6.06 -11.01
CA GLY A 214 -7.83 -5.24 -10.15
C GLY A 214 -7.05 -4.26 -9.26
N GLN A 215 -7.77 -3.26 -8.73
CA GLN A 215 -7.23 -2.19 -7.87
C GLN A 215 -6.23 -2.71 -6.82
N SER A 216 -5.05 -2.09 -6.80
CA SER A 216 -3.95 -2.46 -5.91
C SER A 216 -3.11 -1.26 -5.51
N VAL A 217 -2.22 -1.46 -4.54
CA VAL A 217 -1.08 -0.56 -4.30
C VAL A 217 0.09 -1.11 -5.11
N ILE A 218 0.54 -0.35 -6.11
CA ILE A 218 1.59 -0.74 -7.05
C ILE A 218 2.92 -0.16 -6.55
N ASN A 219 3.87 -1.03 -6.23
CA ASN A 219 5.22 -0.64 -5.80
C ASN A 219 6.20 -0.67 -6.98
N MET A 220 6.94 0.41 -7.15
CA MET A 220 8.04 0.55 -8.12
C MET A 220 9.32 0.96 -7.39
N SER A 221 10.14 -0.04 -7.04
CA SER A 221 11.39 0.15 -6.28
C SER A 221 12.60 0.48 -7.16
N PHE A 222 12.37 1.19 -8.26
CA PHE A 222 13.37 1.54 -9.27
C PHE A 222 13.14 2.95 -9.79
N GLY A 223 14.10 3.49 -10.53
CA GLY A 223 13.94 4.74 -11.24
C GLY A 223 15.01 4.98 -12.28
N PHE A 224 14.78 5.94 -13.16
CA PHE A 224 15.72 6.35 -14.20
C PHE A 224 15.65 7.86 -14.45
N ASP A 225 16.74 8.41 -15.01
CA ASP A 225 16.83 9.83 -15.34
C ASP A 225 15.90 10.24 -16.48
N GLY A 226 15.18 11.34 -16.27
CA GLY A 226 14.39 11.99 -17.30
C GLY A 226 12.90 11.68 -17.21
N TYR A 227 12.14 12.28 -18.13
CA TYR A 227 10.68 12.18 -18.20
C TYR A 227 10.28 11.28 -19.37
N ASP A 228 9.42 10.30 -19.09
CA ASP A 228 8.77 9.50 -20.12
C ASP A 228 7.26 9.75 -20.09
N ARG A 229 6.75 10.34 -21.19
CA ARG A 229 5.34 10.71 -21.31
C ARG A 229 4.42 9.49 -21.27
N LEU A 230 4.81 8.37 -21.89
CA LEU A 230 3.94 7.20 -21.96
C LEU A 230 3.86 6.50 -20.61
N LEU A 231 4.95 6.51 -19.84
CA LEU A 231 4.92 6.07 -18.45
C LEU A 231 4.04 6.98 -17.59
N ALA A 232 4.14 8.31 -17.74
CA ALA A 232 3.28 9.25 -17.02
C ALA A 232 1.79 9.02 -17.34
N ASP A 233 1.44 8.94 -18.63
CA ASP A 233 0.07 8.65 -19.09
C ASP A 233 -0.46 7.33 -18.45
N GLU A 234 0.37 6.27 -18.38
CA GLU A 234 -0.05 4.98 -17.80
C GLU A 234 -0.22 5.04 -16.26
N LEU A 235 0.58 5.85 -15.58
CA LEU A 235 0.46 6.07 -14.14
C LEU A 235 -0.80 6.86 -13.80
N ASP A 236 -1.14 7.86 -14.60
CA ASP A 236 -2.40 8.61 -14.50
C ASP A 236 -3.60 7.67 -14.74
N VAL A 237 -3.49 6.73 -15.69
CA VAL A 237 -4.51 5.69 -15.89
C VAL A 237 -4.63 4.78 -14.67
N ALA A 238 -3.51 4.41 -14.04
CA ALA A 238 -3.53 3.59 -12.83
C ALA A 238 -4.20 4.31 -11.66
N PHE A 239 -3.87 5.59 -11.46
CA PHE A 239 -4.45 6.43 -10.42
C PHE A 239 -5.96 6.67 -10.67
N GLY A 240 -6.35 7.07 -11.89
CA GLY A 240 -7.75 7.29 -12.26
C GLY A 240 -8.60 6.01 -12.24
N SER A 241 -7.96 4.83 -12.32
CA SER A 241 -8.62 3.53 -12.11
C SER A 241 -8.75 3.14 -10.63
N GLY A 242 -8.21 3.97 -9.74
CA GLY A 242 -8.25 3.85 -8.29
C GLY A 242 -7.15 2.97 -7.70
N SER A 243 -6.02 2.79 -8.38
CA SER A 243 -4.83 2.14 -7.82
C SER A 243 -3.86 3.20 -7.30
N LEU A 244 -3.23 2.94 -6.15
CA LEU A 244 -2.18 3.82 -5.62
C LEU A 244 -0.83 3.38 -6.17
N VAL A 245 -0.06 4.29 -6.76
CA VAL A 245 1.33 4.02 -7.15
C VAL A 245 2.27 4.53 -6.06
N VAL A 246 3.29 3.74 -5.73
CA VAL A 246 4.32 4.06 -4.74
C VAL A 246 5.69 3.84 -5.38
N ALA A 247 6.55 4.85 -5.34
CA ALA A 247 7.87 4.79 -5.98
C ALA A 247 9.02 5.19 -5.05
N ALA A 248 10.20 4.63 -5.29
CA ALA A 248 11.43 4.97 -4.60
C ALA A 248 12.02 6.30 -5.12
N ALA A 249 12.38 7.23 -4.24
CA ALA A 249 12.87 8.56 -4.63
C ALA A 249 14.19 8.55 -5.45
N GLY A 250 15.00 7.48 -5.33
CA GLY A 250 16.32 7.36 -5.95
C GLY A 250 17.46 7.48 -4.92
N ASN A 251 18.66 7.06 -5.30
CA ASN A 251 19.79 6.85 -4.38
C ASN A 251 21.04 7.67 -4.76
N ASP A 252 20.84 8.74 -5.53
CA ASP A 252 21.89 9.42 -6.28
C ASP A 252 22.12 10.85 -5.80
N TYR A 253 21.72 11.16 -4.55
CA TYR A 253 21.86 12.50 -4.00
C TYR A 253 23.32 12.97 -3.99
N ARG A 254 24.22 12.05 -3.63
CA ARG A 254 25.68 12.30 -3.66
C ARG A 254 26.25 12.43 -5.08
N GLU A 255 25.49 12.00 -6.08
CA GLU A 255 25.89 11.89 -7.49
C GLU A 255 25.24 12.98 -8.38
N GLY A 256 24.58 13.96 -7.76
CA GLY A 256 24.02 15.12 -8.44
C GLY A 256 22.51 15.28 -8.25
N ASN A 257 21.85 14.36 -7.53
CA ASN A 257 20.44 14.44 -7.20
C ASN A 257 19.56 14.53 -8.46
N ALA A 258 19.75 13.57 -9.38
CA ALA A 258 18.99 13.54 -10.61
C ALA A 258 17.50 13.30 -10.34
N ARG A 259 16.63 13.95 -11.11
CA ARG A 259 15.18 13.77 -11.01
C ARG A 259 14.79 12.47 -11.68
N HIS A 260 14.34 11.51 -10.89
CA HIS A 260 14.00 10.16 -11.37
C HIS A 260 12.51 10.03 -11.74
N SER A 261 12.23 9.33 -12.83
CA SER A 261 10.91 8.75 -13.09
C SER A 261 10.87 7.30 -12.57
N PRO A 262 9.73 6.83 -12.02
CA PRO A 262 8.45 7.53 -11.91
C PRO A 262 8.31 8.45 -10.69
N ALA A 263 9.28 8.44 -9.76
CA ALA A 263 9.25 9.11 -8.46
C ALA A 263 9.14 10.65 -8.47
N ALA A 264 8.99 11.27 -9.62
CA ALA A 264 8.83 12.71 -9.73
C ALA A 264 7.65 13.09 -10.62
N LEU A 265 6.88 12.09 -11.04
CA LEU A 265 5.63 12.27 -11.77
C LEU A 265 4.50 12.52 -10.76
N PRO A 266 3.49 13.34 -11.11
CA PRO A 266 2.27 13.47 -10.33
C PRO A 266 1.61 12.12 -10.06
N HIS A 267 0.77 12.05 -9.03
CA HIS A 267 -0.01 10.86 -8.68
C HIS A 267 0.84 9.63 -8.27
N VAL A 268 2.11 9.85 -7.93
CA VAL A 268 3.05 8.82 -7.49
C VAL A 268 3.48 9.11 -6.06
N LEU A 269 3.09 8.23 -5.12
CA LEU A 269 3.44 8.37 -3.72
C LEU A 269 4.94 8.09 -3.54
N THR A 270 5.74 9.15 -3.47
CA THR A 270 7.19 9.06 -3.58
C THR A 270 7.86 8.95 -2.22
N VAL A 271 8.76 7.98 -2.08
CA VAL A 271 9.29 7.55 -0.79
C VAL A 271 10.80 7.75 -0.68
N ALA A 272 11.19 8.62 0.26
CA ALA A 272 12.57 8.84 0.66
C ALA A 272 13.04 7.80 1.71
N ALA A 273 14.36 7.69 1.89
CA ALA A 273 14.97 6.76 2.83
C ALA A 273 15.41 7.46 4.13
N THR A 274 15.25 6.76 5.26
CA THR A 274 15.80 7.19 6.55
C THR A 274 16.71 6.16 7.19
N ASP A 275 17.63 6.66 8.02
CA ASP A 275 18.44 5.87 8.92
C ASP A 275 17.67 5.44 10.20
N GLN A 276 18.35 4.67 11.07
CA GLN A 276 17.83 4.21 12.36
C GLN A 276 17.58 5.32 13.38
N GLN A 277 18.05 6.54 13.12
CA GLN A 277 17.83 7.73 13.94
C GLN A 277 16.74 8.63 13.36
N ASN A 278 16.05 8.19 12.31
CA ASN A 278 15.05 8.94 11.55
C ASN A 278 15.61 10.21 10.88
N HIS A 279 16.91 10.21 10.54
CA HIS A 279 17.44 11.22 9.63
C HIS A 279 17.29 10.74 8.19
N SER A 280 17.09 11.67 7.27
CA SER A 280 17.14 11.37 5.83
C SER A 280 18.50 10.78 5.48
N SER A 281 18.49 9.64 4.79
CA SER A 281 19.69 8.93 4.34
C SER A 281 20.46 9.80 3.36
N ASP A 282 21.79 9.82 3.49
CA ASP A 282 22.63 10.72 2.71
C ASP A 282 22.79 10.31 1.23
N PHE A 283 22.29 9.14 0.83
CA PHE A 283 22.11 8.75 -0.57
C PHE A 283 20.72 9.12 -1.12
N SER A 284 19.72 9.33 -0.26
CA SER A 284 18.33 9.54 -0.69
C SER A 284 18.22 10.82 -1.50
N ASN A 285 17.72 10.72 -2.73
CA ASN A 285 17.39 11.89 -3.53
C ASN A 285 16.45 12.82 -2.77
N ARG A 286 16.52 14.10 -3.12
CA ARG A 286 15.75 15.20 -2.53
C ARG A 286 14.98 15.91 -3.62
N SER A 287 13.70 16.17 -3.37
CA SER A 287 12.80 16.71 -4.37
C SER A 287 11.54 17.23 -3.70
N LEU A 288 10.92 18.23 -4.32
CA LEU A 288 9.56 18.64 -3.99
C LEU A 288 8.55 17.50 -4.20
N ALA A 289 8.85 16.52 -5.05
CA ALA A 289 7.95 15.38 -5.27
C ALA A 289 7.97 14.34 -4.12
N ILE A 290 8.79 14.50 -3.09
CA ILE A 290 8.83 13.51 -1.99
C ILE A 290 7.61 13.70 -1.09
N ASP A 291 6.82 12.65 -0.94
CA ASP A 291 5.62 12.67 -0.12
C ASP A 291 5.86 12.31 1.33
N LEU A 292 6.69 11.30 1.56
CA LEU A 292 7.02 10.79 2.88
C LEU A 292 8.33 10.00 2.84
N ALA A 293 8.88 9.72 4.01
CA ALA A 293 10.05 8.88 4.17
C ALA A 293 9.72 7.57 4.92
N ALA A 294 10.53 6.55 4.69
CA ALA A 294 10.47 5.30 5.44
C ALA A 294 11.89 4.72 5.65
N PRO A 295 12.08 3.84 6.65
CA PRO A 295 13.35 3.16 6.89
C PRO A 295 13.95 2.56 5.62
N GLY A 296 15.17 2.99 5.29
CA GLY A 296 15.87 2.57 4.06
C GLY A 296 17.32 2.17 4.27
N GLU A 297 17.84 2.24 5.50
CA GLU A 297 19.20 1.79 5.84
C GLU A 297 19.19 0.58 6.77
N ASN A 298 20.14 -0.32 6.54
CA ASN A 298 20.33 -1.55 7.28
C ASN A 298 19.03 -2.36 7.36
N ILE A 299 18.40 -2.59 6.19
CA ILE A 299 17.15 -3.34 6.07
C ILE A 299 17.46 -4.80 5.77
N PRO A 300 17.21 -5.73 6.71
CA PRO A 300 17.18 -7.15 6.42
C PRO A 300 16.16 -7.51 5.33
N VAL A 301 16.62 -8.29 4.36
CA VAL A 301 15.85 -8.69 3.19
C VAL A 301 16.09 -10.16 2.85
N ALA A 302 15.08 -10.81 2.26
CA ALA A 302 15.25 -12.11 1.64
C ALA A 302 15.91 -11.94 0.27
N VAL A 303 16.87 -12.80 -0.06
CA VAL A 303 17.53 -12.83 -1.36
C VAL A 303 17.67 -14.28 -1.82
N PRO A 304 17.69 -14.56 -3.13
CA PRO A 304 17.93 -15.91 -3.61
C PRO A 304 19.19 -16.54 -3.01
N THR A 305 19.15 -17.83 -2.71
CA THR A 305 20.25 -18.53 -2.00
C THR A 305 21.59 -18.55 -2.77
N TRP A 306 21.56 -18.30 -4.08
CA TRP A 306 22.76 -18.15 -4.89
C TRP A 306 23.43 -16.77 -4.72
N VAL A 307 22.70 -15.76 -4.23
CA VAL A 307 23.24 -14.45 -3.81
C VAL A 307 23.86 -14.57 -2.43
N SER A 308 23.10 -15.12 -1.48
CA SER A 308 23.54 -15.34 -0.10
C SER A 308 23.20 -16.76 0.33
N PRO A 309 24.16 -17.59 0.78
CA PRO A 309 23.87 -18.96 1.20
C PRO A 309 22.83 -19.08 2.33
N SER A 310 22.62 -18.02 3.12
CA SER A 310 21.57 -18.00 4.15
C SER A 310 20.16 -17.76 3.58
N GLY A 311 20.04 -17.24 2.35
CA GLY A 311 18.80 -16.70 1.79
C GLY A 311 18.49 -15.26 2.25
N TYR A 312 19.40 -14.62 2.98
CA TYR A 312 19.15 -13.29 3.55
C TYR A 312 20.38 -12.39 3.46
N ALA A 313 20.12 -11.09 3.35
CA ALA A 313 21.11 -10.03 3.33
C ALA A 313 20.62 -8.82 4.12
N THR A 314 21.48 -7.81 4.21
CA THR A 314 21.11 -6.47 4.67
C THR A 314 21.40 -5.51 3.54
N ALA A 315 20.47 -4.61 3.27
CA ALA A 315 20.55 -3.70 2.14
C ALA A 315 20.14 -2.27 2.53
N ASP A 316 20.66 -1.32 1.76
CA ASP A 316 20.38 0.11 1.88
C ASP A 316 19.77 0.59 0.55
N GLY A 317 18.77 1.47 0.61
CA GLY A 317 18.16 2.07 -0.56
C GLY A 317 16.70 2.51 -0.36
N THR A 318 16.30 3.55 -1.08
CA THR A 318 14.89 3.97 -1.20
C THR A 318 14.00 2.86 -1.76
N SER A 319 14.59 1.93 -2.52
CA SER A 319 13.99 0.67 -2.99
C SER A 319 13.43 -0.23 -1.87
N PHE A 320 13.88 -0.05 -0.62
CA PHE A 320 13.35 -0.76 0.55
C PHE A 320 12.41 0.12 1.39
N SER A 321 12.49 1.44 1.26
CA SER A 321 11.53 2.38 1.85
C SER A 321 10.17 2.32 1.13
N ALA A 322 10.17 2.31 -0.21
CA ALA A 322 8.96 2.23 -1.03
C ALA A 322 8.06 1.01 -0.69
N PRO A 323 8.56 -0.23 -0.59
CA PRO A 323 7.72 -1.38 -0.27
C PRO A 323 7.20 -1.37 1.18
N LEU A 324 7.87 -0.68 2.12
CA LEU A 324 7.31 -0.43 3.45
C LEU A 324 6.06 0.43 3.37
N VAL A 325 6.11 1.52 2.59
CA VAL A 325 4.96 2.40 2.40
C VAL A 325 3.86 1.67 1.60
N ALA A 326 4.20 0.96 0.53
CA ALA A 326 3.23 0.24 -0.29
C ALA A 326 2.47 -0.82 0.52
N GLY A 327 3.19 -1.64 1.29
CA GLY A 327 2.56 -2.63 2.16
C GLY A 327 1.75 -1.99 3.29
N ALA A 328 2.21 -0.89 3.88
CA ALA A 328 1.45 -0.14 4.89
C ALA A 328 0.18 0.51 4.31
N ALA A 329 0.23 1.08 3.10
CA ALA A 329 -0.93 1.65 2.42
C ALA A 329 -1.96 0.56 2.13
N ALA A 330 -1.55 -0.61 1.64
CA ALA A 330 -2.46 -1.74 1.44
C ALA A 330 -3.05 -2.28 2.75
N TRP A 331 -2.27 -2.28 3.84
CA TRP A 331 -2.80 -2.57 5.19
C TRP A 331 -3.89 -1.57 5.54
N VAL A 332 -3.59 -0.26 5.52
CA VAL A 332 -4.53 0.81 5.88
C VAL A 332 -5.81 0.70 5.04
N TRP A 333 -5.66 0.56 3.73
CA TRP A 333 -6.78 0.44 2.81
C TRP A 333 -7.60 -0.84 3.00
N THR A 334 -6.97 -1.94 3.43
CA THR A 334 -7.72 -3.15 3.83
C THR A 334 -8.58 -2.90 5.06
N ARG A 335 -8.09 -2.12 6.03
CA ARG A 335 -8.84 -1.76 7.24
C ARG A 335 -9.88 -0.68 6.99
N ARG A 336 -9.69 0.12 5.96
CA ARG A 336 -10.51 1.27 5.58
C ARG A 336 -10.93 1.17 4.10
N PRO A 337 -11.72 0.15 3.74
CA PRO A 337 -12.07 -0.11 2.34
C PRO A 337 -12.96 0.96 1.70
N GLU A 338 -13.48 1.89 2.49
CA GLU A 338 -14.27 3.05 2.05
C GLU A 338 -13.44 4.18 1.45
N LEU A 339 -12.13 4.22 1.70
CA LEU A 339 -11.24 5.22 1.12
C LEU A 339 -11.12 5.00 -0.39
N ASP A 340 -11.24 6.08 -1.16
CA ASP A 340 -10.75 6.10 -2.53
C ASP A 340 -9.23 6.35 -2.56
N VAL A 341 -8.68 6.41 -3.78
CA VAL A 341 -7.23 6.54 -3.97
C VAL A 341 -6.70 7.91 -3.54
N THR A 342 -7.44 9.00 -3.78
CA THR A 342 -7.00 10.37 -3.40
C THR A 342 -6.98 10.50 -1.89
N GLN A 343 -8.00 9.97 -1.21
CA GLN A 343 -8.03 9.93 0.25
C GLN A 343 -6.93 9.04 0.82
N LEU A 344 -6.64 7.89 0.21
CA LEU A 344 -5.55 7.01 0.67
C LEU A 344 -4.20 7.71 0.50
N PHE A 345 -3.95 8.32 -0.66
CA PHE A 345 -2.73 9.06 -0.98
C PHE A 345 -2.43 10.13 0.09
N ASP A 346 -3.39 11.02 0.34
CA ASP A 346 -3.22 12.09 1.34
C ASP A 346 -3.24 11.60 2.78
N LEU A 347 -3.98 10.54 3.07
CA LEU A 347 -3.98 9.95 4.40
C LEU A 347 -2.58 9.43 4.74
N MET A 348 -1.88 8.80 3.79
CA MET A 348 -0.50 8.33 3.99
C MET A 348 0.45 9.52 4.21
N ARG A 349 0.37 10.57 3.39
CA ARG A 349 1.14 11.82 3.53
C ARG A 349 0.93 12.47 4.90
N TRP A 350 -0.31 12.84 5.20
CA TRP A 350 -0.63 13.69 6.35
C TRP A 350 -0.72 12.95 7.68
N SER A 351 -0.56 11.63 7.68
CA SER A 351 -0.40 10.84 8.90
C SER A 351 1.06 10.59 9.26
N ALA A 352 2.00 10.94 8.39
CA ALA A 352 3.42 10.82 8.66
C ALA A 352 3.84 11.61 9.91
N THR A 353 4.90 11.12 10.55
CA THR A 353 5.52 11.78 11.70
C THR A 353 6.53 12.77 11.17
N ASP A 354 6.24 14.06 11.31
CA ASP A 354 7.14 15.16 10.98
C ASP A 354 8.54 14.93 11.60
N ILE A 355 9.56 14.89 10.73
CA ILE A 355 10.98 14.70 11.04
C ILE A 355 11.77 15.69 10.17
N GLY A 356 12.99 16.03 10.58
CA GLY A 356 13.77 17.02 9.82
C GLY A 356 13.27 18.44 10.05
N THR A 357 12.94 19.15 8.97
CA THR A 357 12.46 20.53 9.04
C THR A 357 10.96 20.54 9.31
N PRO A 358 10.46 21.26 10.35
CA PRO A 358 9.05 21.21 10.70
C PRO A 358 8.12 21.50 9.51
N GLY A 359 7.16 20.62 9.28
CA GLY A 359 6.24 20.67 8.15
C GLY A 359 6.73 19.84 6.96
N PHE A 360 6.45 20.32 5.75
CA PHE A 360 6.92 19.69 4.53
C PHE A 360 8.38 20.08 4.27
N ASP A 361 9.21 19.11 3.88
CA ASP A 361 10.56 19.35 3.36
C ASP A 361 10.95 18.42 2.19
N GLU A 362 11.95 18.84 1.42
CA GLU A 362 12.44 18.09 0.25
C GLU A 362 13.28 16.86 0.63
N ASP A 363 13.51 16.60 1.92
CA ASP A 363 14.35 15.50 2.41
C ASP A 363 13.51 14.29 2.84
N SER A 364 12.29 14.54 3.31
CA SER A 364 11.40 13.54 3.92
C SER A 364 9.91 13.77 3.65
N GLY A 365 9.55 14.79 2.86
CA GLY A 365 8.17 15.14 2.53
C GLY A 365 7.41 15.57 3.78
N TRP A 366 6.28 14.91 4.04
CA TRP A 366 5.50 15.10 5.27
C TRP A 366 6.07 14.35 6.50
N GLY A 367 7.18 13.62 6.33
CA GLY A 367 7.94 12.96 7.39
C GLY A 367 7.90 11.44 7.33
N LEU A 368 8.18 10.79 8.45
CA LEU A 368 8.31 9.33 8.55
C LEU A 368 6.96 8.61 8.56
N LEU A 369 6.81 7.56 7.75
CA LEU A 369 5.65 6.65 7.76
C LEU A 369 5.20 6.30 9.18
N ASN A 370 3.89 6.42 9.46
CA ASN A 370 3.31 6.11 10.75
C ASN A 370 2.00 5.33 10.60
N VAL A 371 2.08 4.00 10.74
CA VAL A 371 0.94 3.10 10.50
C VAL A 371 -0.20 3.33 11.51
N PRO A 372 0.05 3.48 12.83
CA PRO A 372 -1.02 3.82 13.78
C PRO A 372 -1.73 5.14 13.47
N ALA A 373 -1.00 6.18 13.04
CA ALA A 373 -1.59 7.46 12.68
C ALA A 373 -2.47 7.33 11.43
N ALA A 374 -2.00 6.65 10.38
CA ALA A 374 -2.79 6.41 9.16
C ALA A 374 -4.10 5.66 9.44
N LEU A 375 -4.05 4.68 10.35
CA LEU A 375 -5.24 3.91 10.75
C LEU A 375 -6.26 4.71 11.58
N SER A 376 -5.86 5.80 12.23
CA SER A 376 -6.68 6.52 13.21
C SER A 376 -7.04 7.95 12.80
N ARG A 377 -6.30 8.56 11.88
CA ARG A 377 -6.58 9.89 11.33
C ARG A 377 -7.90 9.86 10.53
N ASP A 378 -8.70 10.92 10.66
CA ASP A 378 -9.90 11.08 9.85
C ASP A 378 -9.58 11.05 8.35
N ALA A 379 -10.47 10.47 7.55
CA ALA A 379 -10.27 10.48 6.09
C ALA A 379 -10.20 11.94 5.60
N PRO A 380 -9.20 12.30 4.77
CA PRO A 380 -9.22 13.56 4.03
C PRO A 380 -10.50 13.71 3.22
N ALA A 381 -10.82 14.94 2.81
CA ALA A 381 -11.86 15.13 1.82
C ALA A 381 -11.43 14.44 0.50
N VAL A 382 -12.40 13.90 -0.24
CA VAL A 382 -12.16 13.40 -1.59
C VAL A 382 -11.75 14.56 -2.49
N ASP A 383 -10.70 14.39 -3.28
CA ASP A 383 -10.46 15.23 -4.47
C ASP A 383 -11.19 14.66 -5.68
N PRO A 384 -12.22 15.36 -6.19
CA PRO A 384 -13.11 14.80 -7.20
C PRO A 384 -12.62 15.05 -8.61
N GLY A 385 -12.26 13.99 -9.32
CA GLY A 385 -11.99 14.08 -10.75
C GLY A 385 -10.60 13.61 -11.15
N GLU A 386 -9.73 13.35 -10.17
CA GLU A 386 -8.35 12.98 -10.44
C GLU A 386 -8.17 11.72 -11.29
N PRO A 387 -7.14 11.71 -12.16
CA PRO A 387 -6.29 12.85 -12.53
C PRO A 387 -7.03 13.86 -13.42
N ASN A 388 -6.82 15.16 -13.20
CA ASN A 388 -7.50 16.20 -13.98
C ASN A 388 -6.66 17.45 -14.30
N ASP A 389 -5.33 17.39 -14.23
CA ASP A 389 -4.40 18.50 -14.47
C ASP A 389 -4.51 19.15 -15.86
N ASP A 390 -4.96 18.42 -16.89
CA ASP A 390 -5.08 18.95 -18.24
C ASP A 390 -6.30 18.44 -19.02
N VAL A 391 -6.62 19.15 -20.12
CA VAL A 391 -7.77 18.87 -20.98
C VAL A 391 -7.78 17.43 -21.50
N TYR A 392 -6.61 16.84 -21.80
CA TYR A 392 -6.54 15.51 -22.40
C TYR A 392 -6.88 14.38 -21.43
N GLU A 393 -6.85 14.61 -20.11
CA GLU A 393 -7.36 13.67 -19.10
C GLU A 393 -8.89 13.71 -19.04
N VAL A 394 -9.50 14.89 -19.17
CA VAL A 394 -10.95 15.00 -18.94
C VAL A 394 -11.82 14.77 -20.17
N VAL A 395 -11.25 14.66 -21.38
CA VAL A 395 -12.01 14.51 -22.65
C VAL A 395 -12.06 13.10 -23.22
N ASP A 396 -13.08 12.85 -24.04
CA ASP A 396 -13.40 11.53 -24.60
C ASP A 396 -12.34 11.03 -25.58
N GLY A 397 -11.94 9.78 -25.45
CA GLY A 397 -11.02 9.11 -26.39
C GLY A 397 -9.62 9.72 -26.43
N LYS A 398 -9.18 10.35 -25.33
CA LYS A 398 -7.81 10.82 -25.13
C LYS A 398 -7.09 9.89 -24.17
N LEU A 399 -6.72 10.35 -22.97
CA LEU A 399 -6.10 9.48 -21.98
C LEU A 399 -7.09 8.39 -21.56
N PHE A 400 -8.31 8.81 -21.19
CA PHE A 400 -9.39 7.89 -20.87
C PHE A 400 -10.33 7.65 -22.06
N ARG A 401 -10.88 6.44 -22.10
CA ARG A 401 -11.87 6.05 -23.12
C ARG A 401 -13.10 6.95 -23.09
N ASN A 402 -13.58 7.30 -21.91
CA ASN A 402 -14.77 8.12 -21.71
C ASN A 402 -14.35 9.45 -21.08
N ALA A 403 -14.97 10.55 -21.51
CA ALA A 403 -14.76 11.85 -20.87
C ALA A 403 -15.23 11.88 -19.41
N ALA A 404 -14.54 12.66 -18.58
CA ALA A 404 -14.94 12.95 -17.20
C ALA A 404 -16.35 13.57 -17.14
N SER A 405 -17.11 13.27 -16.10
CA SER A 405 -18.48 13.80 -15.97
C SER A 405 -18.45 15.33 -15.87
N PRO A 406 -19.21 16.06 -16.71
CA PRO A 406 -19.19 17.52 -16.64
C PRO A 406 -19.95 18.01 -15.41
N LEU A 407 -19.48 19.10 -14.81
CA LEU A 407 -20.08 19.71 -13.62
C LEU A 407 -21.53 20.15 -13.88
N THR A 408 -21.82 20.62 -15.09
CA THR A 408 -23.19 20.92 -15.53
C THR A 408 -23.54 20.07 -16.75
N SER A 409 -24.83 19.89 -17.00
CA SER A 409 -25.32 19.09 -18.13
C SER A 409 -26.72 19.57 -18.57
N PRO A 410 -27.26 19.09 -19.72
CA PRO A 410 -28.66 19.35 -20.07
C PRO A 410 -29.61 18.93 -18.93
N GLY A 411 -30.38 19.88 -18.40
CA GLY A 411 -31.28 19.66 -17.26
C GLY A 411 -30.66 19.91 -15.88
N HIS A 412 -29.33 19.99 -15.78
CA HIS A 412 -28.61 20.27 -14.53
C HIS A 412 -27.72 21.51 -14.72
N GLY A 413 -28.33 22.67 -14.51
CA GLY A 413 -27.70 23.96 -14.81
C GLY A 413 -26.79 24.51 -13.71
N SER A 414 -26.67 23.84 -12.57
CA SER A 414 -25.89 24.30 -11.41
C SER A 414 -25.14 23.16 -10.76
N ALA A 415 -23.94 23.45 -10.24
CA ALA A 415 -23.15 22.51 -9.47
C ALA A 415 -22.27 23.23 -8.44
N THR A 416 -21.85 22.48 -7.43
CA THR A 416 -20.84 22.89 -6.46
C THR A 416 -19.88 21.73 -6.27
N LEU A 417 -18.58 22.02 -6.26
CA LEU A 417 -17.53 21.07 -5.90
C LEU A 417 -16.57 21.72 -4.90
N SER A 418 -15.87 20.89 -4.14
CA SER A 418 -14.75 21.29 -3.30
C SER A 418 -13.60 20.35 -3.59
N ALA A 419 -12.41 20.92 -3.73
CA ALA A 419 -11.18 20.26 -4.15
C ALA A 419 -9.99 21.00 -3.54
N ARG A 420 -8.79 20.47 -3.73
CA ARG A 420 -7.54 21.02 -3.19
C ARG A 420 -6.50 21.12 -4.29
N LEU A 421 -5.52 21.97 -4.03
CA LEU A 421 -4.33 22.10 -4.86
C LEU A 421 -3.11 21.96 -3.97
N ASP A 422 -2.07 21.36 -4.51
CA ASP A 422 -0.79 21.16 -3.88
C ASP A 422 0.33 21.31 -4.92
N VAL A 423 1.28 22.21 -4.68
CA VAL A 423 2.32 22.57 -5.65
C VAL A 423 3.21 21.40 -6.06
N THR A 424 3.22 20.33 -5.27
CA THR A 424 4.08 19.17 -5.49
C THR A 424 3.40 18.05 -6.27
N GLU A 425 2.09 17.90 -6.11
CA GLU A 425 1.33 16.77 -6.65
C GLU A 425 0.24 17.19 -7.63
N ASP A 426 -0.53 18.23 -7.31
CA ASP A 426 -1.79 18.59 -7.97
C ASP A 426 -1.91 20.12 -8.00
N PRO A 427 -1.11 20.81 -8.84
CA PRO A 427 -1.07 22.27 -8.85
C PRO A 427 -2.20 22.90 -9.70
N GLU A 428 -2.92 22.11 -10.49
CA GLU A 428 -3.85 22.58 -11.52
C GLU A 428 -4.99 21.59 -11.72
N ASP A 429 -6.21 22.10 -11.88
CA ASP A 429 -7.44 21.32 -11.72
C ASP A 429 -8.41 21.66 -12.87
N VAL A 430 -8.65 20.72 -13.79
CA VAL A 430 -9.42 20.98 -15.03
C VAL A 430 -10.77 20.25 -15.05
N TYR A 431 -11.85 21.02 -15.14
CA TYR A 431 -13.21 20.50 -15.15
C TYR A 431 -13.98 20.81 -16.41
N ARG A 432 -14.74 19.83 -16.89
CA ARG A 432 -15.70 20.03 -17.98
C ARG A 432 -16.96 20.75 -17.49
N VAL A 433 -17.34 21.83 -18.18
CA VAL A 433 -18.56 22.58 -17.88
C VAL A 433 -19.44 22.71 -19.12
N TRP A 434 -20.68 22.24 -19.05
CA TRP A 434 -21.66 22.39 -20.13
C TRP A 434 -22.35 23.76 -20.08
N VAL A 435 -22.35 24.47 -21.21
CA VAL A 435 -23.03 25.76 -21.37
C VAL A 435 -24.12 25.64 -22.42
N PRO A 436 -25.42 25.71 -22.04
CA PRO A 436 -26.53 25.60 -22.98
C PRO A 436 -26.48 26.66 -24.10
N ALA A 437 -27.13 26.36 -25.22
CA ALA A 437 -27.25 27.30 -26.33
C ALA A 437 -27.87 28.63 -25.85
N ARG A 438 -27.28 29.76 -26.24
CA ARG A 438 -27.75 31.12 -25.92
C ARG A 438 -27.77 31.46 -24.43
N ASN A 439 -27.13 30.66 -23.58
CA ASN A 439 -26.98 30.91 -22.15
C ASN A 439 -25.58 31.44 -21.80
N ARG A 440 -25.43 31.87 -20.56
CA ARG A 440 -24.16 32.20 -19.91
C ARG A 440 -23.89 31.20 -18.78
N VAL A 441 -22.62 30.89 -18.56
CA VAL A 441 -22.13 30.30 -17.32
C VAL A 441 -21.47 31.38 -16.47
N ALA A 442 -21.74 31.34 -15.17
CA ALA A 442 -21.06 32.12 -14.14
C ALA A 442 -20.42 31.13 -13.17
N ILE A 443 -19.16 31.32 -12.85
CA ILE A 443 -18.43 30.50 -11.89
C ILE A 443 -17.85 31.44 -10.84
N ARG A 444 -18.08 31.09 -9.59
CA ARG A 444 -17.44 31.72 -8.44
C ARG A 444 -16.64 30.65 -7.71
N VAL A 445 -15.36 30.90 -7.53
CA VAL A 445 -14.46 30.05 -6.75
C VAL A 445 -14.12 30.79 -5.48
N THR A 446 -14.34 30.18 -4.33
CA THR A 446 -13.85 30.69 -3.04
C THR A 446 -12.68 29.84 -2.61
N VAL A 447 -11.57 30.47 -2.31
CA VAL A 447 -10.29 29.81 -1.99
C VAL A 447 -9.96 29.98 -0.50
N SER A 448 -9.13 29.08 0.01
CA SER A 448 -8.49 29.15 1.32
C SER A 448 -7.00 28.96 1.08
N GLY A 449 -6.27 30.06 0.99
CA GLY A 449 -4.90 30.06 0.46
C GLY A 449 -4.82 31.05 -0.68
N ASP A 450 -4.41 30.57 -1.85
CA ASP A 450 -4.27 31.34 -3.09
C ASP A 450 -4.57 30.41 -4.27
N ALA A 451 -5.37 30.83 -5.24
CA ALA A 451 -5.56 30.09 -6.50
C ALA A 451 -6.18 31.01 -7.55
N ASP A 452 -5.70 30.89 -8.78
CA ASP A 452 -6.23 31.59 -9.94
C ASP A 452 -7.26 30.71 -10.66
N VAL A 453 -8.11 31.34 -11.48
CA VAL A 453 -9.16 30.66 -12.22
C VAL A 453 -9.23 31.15 -13.66
N GLU A 454 -9.23 30.22 -14.61
CA GLU A 454 -9.38 30.48 -16.03
C GLU A 454 -10.55 29.70 -16.65
N LEU A 455 -11.11 30.24 -17.73
CA LEU A 455 -12.08 29.56 -18.58
C LEU A 455 -11.53 29.39 -19.98
N TRP A 456 -11.52 28.15 -20.45
CA TRP A 456 -10.98 27.77 -21.75
C TRP A 456 -12.07 27.25 -22.69
N ASN A 457 -11.92 27.49 -23.99
CA ASN A 457 -12.91 27.06 -24.97
C ASN A 457 -12.87 25.55 -25.28
N ALA A 458 -13.94 25.02 -25.89
CA ALA A 458 -14.07 23.59 -26.20
C ALA A 458 -12.97 22.99 -27.10
N THR A 459 -12.20 23.83 -27.78
CA THR A 459 -11.16 23.40 -28.73
C THR A 459 -9.75 23.53 -28.16
N THR A 460 -9.62 23.94 -26.90
CA THR A 460 -8.35 24.01 -26.18
C THR A 460 -7.71 22.63 -26.14
N PRO A 461 -6.47 22.48 -26.66
CA PRO A 461 -5.77 21.21 -26.61
C PRO A 461 -5.16 20.92 -25.23
N SER A 462 -4.82 21.96 -24.48
CA SER A 462 -4.23 21.91 -23.15
C SER A 462 -4.37 23.27 -22.46
N VAL A 463 -4.50 23.32 -21.14
CA VAL A 463 -4.48 24.56 -20.33
C VAL A 463 -3.07 25.13 -20.14
N LEU A 464 -2.04 24.28 -20.27
CA LEU A 464 -0.62 24.64 -20.19
C LEU A 464 -0.08 25.44 -21.39
N ILE A 465 -0.92 25.74 -22.39
CA ILE A 465 -0.50 26.49 -23.58
C ILE A 465 -0.28 27.96 -23.24
N THR A 466 0.82 28.54 -23.73
CA THR A 466 1.19 29.94 -23.46
C THR A 466 1.10 30.86 -24.69
N GLY A 467 1.31 32.16 -24.48
CA GLY A 467 1.52 33.14 -25.55
C GLY A 467 0.31 33.36 -26.49
N ALA A 468 0.57 33.33 -27.80
CA ALA A 468 -0.46 33.63 -28.80
C ALA A 468 -1.54 32.55 -28.91
N VAL A 469 -1.17 31.30 -28.63
CA VAL A 469 -2.12 30.18 -28.63
C VAL A 469 -3.06 30.32 -27.44
N ARG A 470 -2.54 30.61 -26.25
CA ARG A 470 -3.36 30.93 -25.06
C ARG A 470 -4.44 31.97 -25.34
N ARG A 471 -4.06 33.12 -25.89
CA ARG A 471 -5.01 34.23 -26.19
C ARG A 471 -6.15 33.84 -27.14
N LYS A 472 -5.97 32.82 -27.97
CA LYS A 472 -7.02 32.30 -28.87
C LYS A 472 -8.01 31.40 -28.12
N HIS A 473 -7.54 30.75 -27.06
CA HIS A 473 -8.24 29.68 -26.37
C HIS A 473 -8.93 30.14 -25.08
N LEU A 474 -8.32 31.09 -24.38
CA LEU A 474 -8.85 31.72 -23.17
C LEU A 474 -10.14 32.51 -23.45
N LEU A 475 -11.13 32.32 -22.59
CA LEU A 475 -12.44 32.97 -22.65
C LEU A 475 -12.58 34.05 -21.58
N ASP A 476 -12.09 33.78 -20.37
CA ASP A 476 -12.11 34.66 -19.21
C ASP A 476 -11.05 34.18 -18.19
N GLY A 477 -10.64 35.04 -17.27
CA GLY A 477 -9.67 34.71 -16.22
C GLY A 477 -9.73 35.68 -15.05
N SER A 478 -9.42 35.20 -13.85
CA SER A 478 -9.45 35.93 -12.59
C SER A 478 -8.33 35.39 -11.70
N GLY A 479 -7.52 36.29 -11.12
CA GLY A 479 -6.40 35.91 -10.26
C GLY A 479 -6.00 37.05 -9.33
N TYR A 480 -6.47 37.00 -8.09
CA TYR A 480 -6.16 37.94 -7.03
C TYR A 480 -5.35 37.22 -5.95
N ASP A 481 -4.22 37.80 -5.54
CA ASP A 481 -3.38 37.22 -4.50
C ASP A 481 -4.16 36.93 -3.20
N GLY A 482 -4.05 35.70 -2.69
CA GLY A 482 -4.57 35.31 -1.38
C GLY A 482 -6.01 34.78 -1.41
N ASP A 483 -6.76 34.97 -0.32
CA ASP A 483 -8.04 34.27 -0.11
C ASP A 483 -9.25 34.91 -0.84
N HIS A 484 -8.97 35.67 -1.89
CA HIS A 484 -9.98 36.42 -2.62
C HIS A 484 -10.86 35.52 -3.50
N PRO A 485 -12.20 35.71 -3.52
CA PRO A 485 -13.04 34.92 -4.41
C PRO A 485 -12.82 35.26 -5.88
N GLU A 486 -12.43 34.28 -6.68
CA GLU A 486 -12.29 34.37 -8.12
C GLU A 486 -13.63 34.25 -8.85
N ASN A 487 -13.85 35.04 -9.90
CA ASN A 487 -15.10 35.02 -10.66
C ASN A 487 -14.83 35.06 -12.16
N VAL A 488 -15.26 34.03 -12.87
CA VAL A 488 -15.14 33.91 -14.32
C VAL A 488 -16.48 33.61 -14.96
N ALA A 489 -16.64 33.98 -16.23
CA ALA A 489 -17.87 33.77 -16.95
C ALA A 489 -17.74 33.71 -18.47
N PHE A 490 -18.62 32.93 -19.08
CA PHE A 490 -18.67 32.80 -20.53
C PHE A 490 -20.10 32.79 -21.05
N ARG A 491 -20.36 33.49 -22.17
CA ARG A 491 -21.66 33.49 -22.86
C ARG A 491 -21.59 32.68 -24.15
N ASN A 492 -22.28 31.55 -24.19
CA ASN A 492 -22.47 30.76 -25.41
C ASN A 492 -23.46 31.46 -26.35
N ARG A 493 -22.93 32.14 -27.37
CA ARG A 493 -23.74 32.84 -28.39
C ARG A 493 -24.22 31.92 -29.52
N THR A 494 -23.89 30.63 -29.51
CA THR A 494 -24.23 29.70 -30.58
C THR A 494 -25.66 29.15 -30.44
N ARG A 495 -26.12 28.39 -31.43
CA ARG A 495 -27.44 27.70 -31.38
C ARG A 495 -27.38 26.30 -30.76
N ARG A 496 -26.19 25.83 -30.39
CA ARG A 496 -25.97 24.51 -29.78
C ARG A 496 -25.35 24.72 -28.40
N GLY A 497 -25.54 23.77 -27.49
CA GLY A 497 -24.73 23.79 -26.27
C GLY A 497 -23.27 23.49 -26.60
N THR A 498 -22.37 23.92 -25.73
CA THR A 498 -20.93 23.71 -25.87
C THR A 498 -20.35 23.35 -24.52
N TYR A 499 -19.19 22.69 -24.51
CA TYR A 499 -18.36 22.61 -23.32
C TYR A 499 -17.41 23.81 -23.26
N VAL A 500 -16.99 24.15 -22.05
CA VAL A 500 -15.81 24.94 -21.72
C VAL A 500 -15.04 24.17 -20.64
N TYR A 501 -13.77 24.49 -20.45
CA TYR A 501 -12.98 23.94 -19.35
C TYR A 501 -12.81 25.02 -18.29
N LEU A 502 -13.21 24.70 -17.06
CA LEU A 502 -12.84 25.45 -15.87
C LEU A 502 -11.48 24.95 -15.46
N ASP A 503 -10.56 25.86 -15.25
CA ASP A 503 -9.19 25.62 -14.83
C ASP A 503 -8.97 26.41 -13.54
N VAL A 504 -8.56 25.72 -12.48
CA VAL A 504 -8.25 26.29 -11.16
C VAL A 504 -6.82 25.88 -10.84
N TYR A 505 -5.90 26.83 -10.62
CA TYR A 505 -4.48 26.50 -10.49
C TYR A 505 -3.77 27.37 -9.44
N LEU A 506 -2.64 26.88 -8.93
CA LEU A 506 -1.76 27.64 -8.05
C LEU A 506 -0.93 28.64 -8.86
N PRO A 507 -0.94 29.94 -8.52
CA PRO A 507 -0.12 30.92 -9.23
C PRO A 507 1.38 30.70 -8.95
N GLU A 508 2.24 31.02 -9.92
CA GLU A 508 3.70 30.76 -9.87
C GLU A 508 4.41 31.35 -8.63
N GLN A 509 3.88 32.40 -8.01
CA GLN A 509 4.42 33.01 -6.79
C GLN A 509 3.45 32.95 -5.60
N GLY A 510 2.55 31.96 -5.60
CA GLY A 510 1.48 31.80 -4.62
C GLY A 510 1.78 30.89 -3.45
N ALA A 511 0.71 30.40 -2.83
CA ALA A 511 0.76 29.42 -1.75
C ALA A 511 1.25 28.05 -2.25
N SER A 512 1.87 27.27 -1.36
CA SER A 512 2.27 25.88 -1.66
C SER A 512 1.10 24.91 -1.73
N SER A 513 -0.06 25.29 -1.20
CA SER A 513 -1.30 24.54 -1.28
C SER A 513 -2.50 25.46 -1.14
N SER A 514 -3.65 25.02 -1.65
CA SER A 514 -4.92 25.74 -1.55
C SER A 514 -6.07 24.75 -1.40
N SER A 515 -7.17 25.20 -0.83
CA SER A 515 -8.44 24.47 -0.90
C SER A 515 -9.49 25.41 -1.46
N TYR A 516 -10.37 24.91 -2.32
CA TYR A 516 -11.36 25.77 -2.93
C TYR A 516 -12.75 25.15 -3.00
N ARG A 517 -13.73 26.01 -3.25
CA ARG A 517 -15.11 25.64 -3.54
C ARG A 517 -15.57 26.40 -4.77
N ALA A 518 -15.83 25.67 -5.86
CA ALA A 518 -16.39 26.25 -7.07
C ALA A 518 -17.92 26.14 -7.05
N THR A 519 -18.61 27.23 -7.37
CA THR A 519 -20.06 27.27 -7.59
C THR A 519 -20.34 27.69 -9.03
N ILE A 520 -20.94 26.78 -9.78
CA ILE A 520 -21.19 26.91 -11.22
C ILE A 520 -22.69 27.13 -11.42
N THR A 521 -23.07 28.13 -12.20
CA THR A 521 -24.47 28.37 -12.57
C THR A 521 -24.59 28.76 -14.04
N THR A 522 -25.47 28.06 -14.76
CA THR A 522 -25.85 28.38 -16.13
C THR A 522 -27.25 28.98 -16.17
N ALA A 523 -27.37 30.14 -16.82
CA ALA A 523 -28.62 30.88 -16.93
C ALA A 523 -28.73 31.56 -18.31
N ARG A 524 -29.95 31.97 -18.69
CA ARG A 524 -30.17 32.70 -19.96
C ARG A 524 -29.48 34.08 -19.96
#